data_AF-A0A1N7BBQ1-F1
#
_entry.id   AF-A0A1N7BBQ1-F1
#
_cell.length_a   1.000
_cell.length_b   1.000
_cell.length_c   1.000
_cell.angle_alpha   90.00
_cell.angle_beta   90.00
_cell.angle_gamma   90.00
#
_symmetry.space_group_name_H-M   'P 1'
#
loop_
_entity.id
_entity.type
_entity.pdbx_description
1 polymer ?
#
loop_
_entity_poly.entity_id
_entity_poly.type
_entity_poly.pdbx_seq_one_letter_code
_entity_poly.pdbx_strand_id
1 'polypeptide(L)'
;MTDLNDDQRAKTPENGEKAAPRDRARGRAARQSPYSRADLGDTTPIETSLDVSEPTVDGASAVREQVDVDSPAIAVFDRAAALRQLKLATATDDALGEYDVPVSGAASSEEQTRIERLRALVTQHVHRPLVVGDAAMRNRVSQLRFECPAFAGVASIIERSVTLSMATATGLSFPPIVLIGPPGVGKTHFERRLTAALDCETYTFSCATNSDAQALIAGHPPTWRGARMGVLTEAMLGGETANPVIILDEVDKFVTHVSERPFNSLLTLLEPENASGLVDEYLRVSFDLSRCLIIATANDLDALPRFIQDRFLVIEIAPPDGKMLREIAQRIAAEIIANHRQVFAPVDDAVIGRLAQANPRHIRRLMVLALGFAAAQGRRHLDVADVAAAEACMTPVFASRPIGFLGAHHRVLD
;
A
#
# COMPACT_ATOMS: atom_id res chain seq x y z
N MET A 1 -10.25 47.40 64.75
CA MET A 1 -9.80 46.67 65.95
C MET A 1 -9.45 45.27 65.50
N THR A 2 -8.24 44.92 65.07
CA THR A 2 -6.88 45.49 65.22
C THR A 2 -6.06 44.80 64.11
N ASP A 3 -5.62 45.55 63.10
CA ASP A 3 -4.23 46.01 62.84
C ASP A 3 -3.35 44.90 62.23
N LEU A 4 -2.94 44.95 60.95
CA LEU A 4 -2.00 45.86 60.25
C LEU A 4 -0.58 45.85 60.82
N ASN A 5 0.38 45.50 59.95
CA ASN A 5 1.69 46.13 59.68
C ASN A 5 2.74 45.08 59.30
N ASP A 6 3.74 45.34 58.46
CA ASP A 6 4.00 46.30 57.39
C ASP A 6 5.39 45.92 56.81
N ASP A 7 5.76 46.51 55.67
CA ASP A 7 7.15 46.85 55.31
C ASP A 7 8.10 45.72 54.77
N GLN A 8 8.83 45.81 53.64
CA GLN A 8 9.27 46.94 52.79
C GLN A 8 9.55 46.56 51.31
N ARG A 9 9.10 47.45 50.40
CA ARG A 9 9.79 48.18 49.30
C ARG A 9 11.05 47.56 48.65
N ALA A 10 11.04 47.26 47.34
CA ALA A 10 11.18 48.14 46.16
C ALA A 10 12.62 48.58 45.80
N LYS A 11 13.08 48.25 44.57
CA LYS A 11 13.54 49.21 43.51
C LYS A 11 14.35 48.54 42.38
N THR A 12 13.84 48.71 41.15
CA THR A 12 14.58 48.76 39.87
C THR A 12 15.46 50.04 39.82
N PRO A 13 16.50 50.10 38.98
CA PRO A 13 16.41 50.76 37.64
C PRO A 13 17.17 49.95 36.56
N GLU A 14 16.75 49.82 35.29
CA GLU A 14 16.56 50.76 34.17
C GLU A 14 17.81 51.46 33.59
N ASN A 15 17.88 51.40 32.24
CA ASN A 15 18.73 52.11 31.26
C ASN A 15 20.15 51.56 31.01
N GLY A 16 20.65 51.39 29.78
CA GLY A 16 20.17 51.77 28.45
C GLY A 16 21.36 51.81 27.47
N GLU A 17 21.04 51.82 26.17
CA GLU A 17 21.86 52.24 25.01
C GLU A 17 22.75 51.26 24.21
N LYS A 18 22.18 50.85 23.06
CA LYS A 18 22.65 51.03 21.67
C LYS A 18 24.17 51.14 21.38
N ALA A 19 24.66 50.31 20.45
CA ALA A 19 25.25 50.74 19.16
C ALA A 19 25.69 49.54 18.28
N ALA A 20 25.40 49.63 16.97
CA ALA A 20 26.12 48.96 15.88
C ALA A 20 26.79 50.07 15.02
N PRO A 21 27.56 49.80 13.94
CA PRO A 21 28.25 48.59 13.47
C PRO A 21 29.75 48.87 13.16
N ARG A 22 30.63 47.85 13.01
CA ARG A 22 31.86 47.99 12.20
C ARG A 22 32.33 46.68 11.55
N ASP A 23 32.52 46.82 10.25
CA ASP A 23 33.13 45.92 9.28
C ASP A 23 34.66 45.88 9.43
N ARG A 24 35.29 44.71 9.23
CA ARG A 24 36.68 44.56 8.71
C ARG A 24 37.06 43.09 8.52
N ALA A 25 37.30 42.76 7.26
CA ALA A 25 37.99 41.58 6.76
C ALA A 25 39.35 41.34 7.42
N ARG A 26 39.71 40.05 7.63
CA ARG A 26 41.02 39.45 7.34
C ARG A 26 40.93 37.92 7.52
N GLY A 27 41.40 37.22 6.49
CA GLY A 27 41.25 35.77 6.33
C GLY A 27 42.08 34.91 7.26
N ARG A 28 41.78 33.61 7.24
CA ARG A 28 42.70 32.55 7.63
C ARG A 28 42.28 31.19 7.07
N ALA A 29 43.19 30.67 6.24
CA ALA A 29 43.65 29.29 6.14
C ALA A 29 42.61 28.18 5.93
N ALA A 30 42.55 27.72 4.68
CA ALA A 30 42.08 26.41 4.28
C ALA A 30 42.75 25.31 5.11
N ARG A 31 41.95 24.49 5.79
CA ARG A 31 42.39 23.18 6.30
C ARG A 31 42.19 22.17 5.18
N GLN A 32 43.30 21.59 4.75
CA GLN A 32 43.36 20.51 3.77
C GLN A 32 42.70 19.25 4.36
N SER A 33 41.77 18.67 3.60
CA SER A 33 41.22 17.33 3.84
C SER A 33 42.20 16.28 3.28
N PRO A 34 42.56 15.23 4.03
CA PRO A 34 43.54 14.24 3.60
C PRO A 34 42.85 13.07 2.90
N TYR A 35 42.30 13.27 1.71
CA TYR A 35 41.96 12.16 0.83
C TYR A 35 42.42 12.48 -0.59
N SER A 36 43.66 12.05 -0.84
CA SER A 36 44.28 11.99 -2.16
C SER A 36 43.64 10.86 -2.96
N ARG A 37 43.40 11.15 -4.25
CA ARG A 37 43.21 10.20 -5.34
C ARG A 37 44.06 8.94 -5.16
N ALA A 38 43.40 7.80 -5.06
CA ALA A 38 43.90 6.49 -5.49
C ALA A 38 42.69 5.62 -5.86
N ASP A 39 42.74 5.08 -7.07
CA ASP A 39 41.98 3.94 -7.60
C ASP A 39 40.44 4.05 -7.67
N LEU A 40 39.98 4.80 -8.67
CA LEU A 40 38.69 4.55 -9.32
C LEU A 40 38.81 3.25 -10.14
N GLY A 41 38.61 2.12 -9.45
CA GLY A 41 38.16 0.89 -10.08
C GLY A 41 36.75 1.10 -10.65
N ASP A 42 36.57 0.66 -11.87
CA ASP A 42 35.36 0.72 -12.69
C ASP A 42 34.16 0.09 -11.95
N THR A 43 33.42 0.88 -11.16
CA THR A 43 32.11 0.49 -10.65
C THR A 43 31.07 1.01 -11.61
N THR A 44 30.67 0.14 -12.53
CA THR A 44 29.42 0.25 -13.27
C THR A 44 28.28 0.63 -12.30
N PRO A 45 27.44 1.62 -12.63
CA PRO A 45 26.24 1.87 -11.85
C PRO A 45 25.37 0.62 -11.96
N ILE A 46 25.00 0.04 -10.82
CA ILE A 46 23.97 -1.00 -10.76
C ILE A 46 22.68 -0.30 -11.20
N GLU A 47 22.25 -0.55 -12.44
CA GLU A 47 20.91 -0.24 -12.90
C GLU A 47 19.92 -1.07 -12.06
N THR A 48 19.45 -0.52 -10.95
CA THR A 48 18.23 -1.00 -10.31
C THR A 48 17.06 -0.52 -11.16
N SER A 49 16.67 -1.31 -12.15
CA SER A 49 15.33 -1.24 -12.72
C SER A 49 14.35 -1.56 -11.59
N LEU A 50 13.85 -0.52 -10.92
CA LEU A 50 12.68 -0.61 -10.05
C LEU A 50 11.50 -0.96 -10.95
N ASP A 51 11.26 -2.26 -11.10
CA ASP A 51 10.08 -2.81 -11.75
C ASP A 51 8.89 -2.57 -10.82
N VAL A 52 8.38 -1.34 -10.85
CA VAL A 52 7.20 -0.99 -10.09
C VAL A 52 6.02 -1.56 -10.84
N SER A 53 5.59 -2.74 -10.38
CA SER A 53 4.40 -3.43 -10.85
C SER A 53 3.23 -2.46 -11.00
N GLU A 54 2.62 -2.40 -12.20
CA GLU A 54 1.40 -1.66 -12.44
C GLU A 54 0.32 -2.05 -11.42
N PRO A 55 -0.52 -1.10 -10.95
CA PRO A 55 -1.60 -1.41 -10.02
C PRO A 55 -2.49 -2.50 -10.62
N THR A 56 -2.64 -3.62 -9.91
CA THR A 56 -3.64 -4.62 -10.28
C THR A 56 -5.02 -4.05 -9.98
N VAL A 57 -5.73 -3.66 -11.04
CA VAL A 57 -7.16 -3.32 -10.99
C VAL A 57 -7.94 -4.63 -10.85
N ASP A 58 -8.02 -5.15 -9.63
CA ASP A 58 -8.75 -6.39 -9.33
C ASP A 58 -10.23 -6.02 -9.11
N GLY A 59 -10.97 -5.84 -10.21
CA GLY A 59 -12.39 -5.52 -10.18
C GLY A 59 -12.85 -4.89 -11.49
N ALA A 60 -13.71 -5.59 -12.23
CA ALA A 60 -14.42 -5.02 -13.36
C ALA A 60 -15.11 -3.73 -12.91
N SER A 61 -14.73 -2.61 -13.53
CA SER A 61 -15.57 -1.42 -13.58
C SER A 61 -16.86 -1.83 -14.30
N ALA A 62 -17.80 -2.37 -13.53
CA ALA A 62 -19.19 -2.37 -13.94
C ALA A 62 -19.60 -0.91 -13.90
N VAL A 63 -19.73 -0.33 -15.09
CA VAL A 63 -20.26 1.00 -15.35
C VAL A 63 -21.38 1.29 -14.34
N ARG A 64 -21.12 2.20 -13.39
CA ARG A 64 -22.17 2.73 -12.54
C ARG A 64 -23.09 3.57 -13.43
N GLU A 65 -24.25 3.01 -13.76
CA GLU A 65 -25.39 3.86 -14.10
C GLU A 65 -25.81 4.60 -12.83
N GLN A 66 -25.67 5.93 -12.89
CA GLN A 66 -26.14 6.94 -11.93
C GLN A 66 -25.30 7.09 -10.65
N VAL A 67 -24.28 7.96 -10.74
CA VAL A 67 -23.88 8.79 -9.60
C VAL A 67 -25.08 9.65 -9.24
N ASP A 68 -25.61 9.47 -8.02
CA ASP A 68 -26.74 10.26 -7.52
C ASP A 68 -26.34 11.73 -7.46
N VAL A 69 -27.16 12.62 -8.03
CA VAL A 69 -26.85 14.04 -8.26
C VAL A 69 -26.63 14.79 -6.94
N ASP A 70 -27.13 14.25 -5.83
CA ASP A 70 -26.98 14.79 -4.47
C ASP A 70 -25.81 14.17 -3.68
N SER A 71 -24.99 13.32 -4.29
CA SER A 71 -23.83 12.72 -3.61
C SER A 71 -22.79 13.78 -3.23
N PRO A 72 -22.29 13.80 -1.98
CA PRO A 72 -21.27 14.76 -1.58
C PRO A 72 -20.01 14.56 -2.43
N ALA A 73 -19.44 15.64 -2.93
CA ALA A 73 -18.27 15.61 -3.81
C ALA A 73 -17.16 16.53 -3.30
N ILE A 74 -15.90 16.13 -3.53
CA ILE A 74 -14.72 16.92 -3.15
C ILE A 74 -13.79 17.11 -4.35
N ALA A 75 -12.98 18.17 -4.30
CA ALA A 75 -11.92 18.39 -5.26
C ALA A 75 -10.75 17.43 -4.96
N VAL A 76 -10.37 16.56 -5.90
CA VAL A 76 -9.30 15.56 -5.67
C VAL A 76 -7.90 16.06 -6.07
N PHE A 77 -7.78 17.21 -6.74
CA PHE A 77 -6.49 17.86 -7.03
C PHE A 77 -6.61 19.40 -7.19
N ASP A 78 -5.50 20.13 -6.97
CA ASP A 78 -5.44 21.58 -7.23
C ASP A 78 -5.24 21.86 -8.74
N ARG A 79 -6.35 22.12 -9.44
CA ARG A 79 -6.33 22.50 -10.86
C ARG A 79 -5.58 23.80 -11.13
N ALA A 80 -5.60 24.75 -10.20
CA ALA A 80 -4.86 26.00 -10.36
C ALA A 80 -3.35 25.75 -10.26
N ALA A 81 -2.90 24.86 -9.38
CA ALA A 81 -1.51 24.39 -9.36
C ALA A 81 -1.14 23.69 -10.66
N ALA A 82 -1.97 22.78 -11.16
CA ALA A 82 -1.72 22.08 -12.42
C ALA A 82 -1.56 23.06 -13.59
N LEU A 83 -2.42 24.08 -13.68
CA LEU A 83 -2.31 25.15 -14.68
C LEU A 83 -1.04 25.99 -14.52
N ARG A 84 -0.61 26.31 -13.29
CA ARG A 84 0.65 27.02 -13.04
C ARG A 84 1.85 26.19 -13.49
N GLN A 85 1.88 24.89 -13.15
CA GLN A 85 2.95 23.98 -13.55
C GLN A 85 3.01 23.80 -15.07
N LEU A 86 1.86 23.66 -15.72
CA LEU A 86 1.78 23.55 -17.18
C LEU A 86 2.33 24.81 -17.85
N LYS A 87 1.95 26.01 -17.38
CA LYS A 87 2.48 27.28 -17.90
C LYS A 87 3.99 27.40 -17.73
N LEU A 88 4.53 27.00 -16.58
CA LEU A 88 5.98 27.03 -16.33
C LEU A 88 6.73 26.10 -17.27
N ALA A 89 6.20 24.90 -17.51
CA ALA A 89 6.83 23.90 -18.37
C ALA A 89 6.75 24.26 -19.87
N THR A 90 5.75 25.06 -20.30
CA THR A 90 5.62 25.51 -21.69
C THR A 90 6.22 26.90 -21.95
N ALA A 91 6.29 27.78 -20.95
CA ALA A 91 6.81 29.14 -21.10
C ALA A 91 8.33 29.19 -21.33
N THR A 92 9.05 28.12 -20.97
CA THR A 92 10.46 27.93 -21.34
C THR A 92 10.69 27.87 -22.85
N ASP A 93 9.68 27.53 -23.66
CA ASP A 93 9.77 27.57 -25.13
C ASP A 93 9.42 28.96 -25.72
N ASP A 94 8.45 29.69 -25.15
CA ASP A 94 7.95 30.94 -25.74
C ASP A 94 8.69 32.22 -25.28
N ALA A 95 9.28 32.24 -24.08
CA ALA A 95 9.81 33.47 -23.46
C ALA A 95 11.29 33.79 -23.81
N LEU A 96 11.99 32.91 -24.53
CA LEU A 96 13.40 33.10 -24.89
C LEU A 96 13.61 33.67 -26.30
N GLY A 97 12.54 34.05 -27.00
CA GLY A 97 12.60 34.60 -28.36
C GLY A 97 13.24 35.99 -28.51
N GLU A 98 13.70 36.63 -27.42
CA GLU A 98 14.30 37.99 -27.45
C GLU A 98 15.75 38.06 -26.96
N TYR A 99 16.33 36.97 -26.47
CA TYR A 99 17.74 36.88 -26.09
C TYR A 99 18.38 35.70 -26.79
N ASP A 100 19.37 35.97 -27.64
CA ASP A 100 20.14 35.01 -28.45
C ASP A 100 21.06 34.14 -27.57
N VAL A 101 20.45 33.39 -26.66
CA VAL A 101 21.06 32.31 -25.90
C VAL A 101 20.78 31.03 -26.68
N PRO A 102 21.78 30.21 -27.03
CA PRO A 102 21.52 28.95 -27.73
C PRO A 102 20.63 28.08 -26.83
N VAL A 103 19.36 27.90 -27.23
CA VAL A 103 18.46 26.94 -26.60
C VAL A 103 18.96 25.56 -26.95
N SER A 104 19.84 25.03 -26.10
CA SER A 104 20.20 23.63 -26.13
C SER A 104 19.01 22.80 -25.67
N GLY A 105 18.26 22.27 -26.64
CA GLY A 105 17.55 21.00 -26.52
C GLY A 105 16.04 21.12 -26.44
N ALA A 106 15.36 20.43 -27.37
CA ALA A 106 13.98 19.99 -27.17
C ALA A 106 13.82 19.41 -25.76
N ALA A 107 12.65 19.61 -25.14
CA ALA A 107 12.32 19.00 -23.85
C ALA A 107 12.78 17.53 -23.83
N SER A 108 13.44 17.11 -22.75
CA SER A 108 13.80 15.70 -22.61
C SER A 108 12.53 14.85 -22.76
N SER A 109 12.65 13.62 -23.25
CA SER A 109 11.50 12.70 -23.36
C SER A 109 10.72 12.58 -22.05
N GLU A 110 11.40 12.72 -20.91
CA GLU A 110 10.82 12.70 -19.57
C GLU A 110 9.99 13.96 -19.27
N GLU A 111 10.49 15.16 -19.63
CA GLU A 111 9.77 16.42 -19.44
C GLU A 111 8.54 16.52 -20.37
N GLN A 112 8.66 16.03 -21.61
CA GLN A 112 7.53 15.96 -22.53
C GLN A 112 6.41 15.06 -21.97
N THR A 113 6.76 13.93 -21.37
CA THR A 113 5.80 13.03 -20.69
C THR A 113 5.11 13.75 -19.53
N ARG A 114 5.88 14.49 -18.72
CA ARG A 114 5.33 15.30 -17.61
C ARG A 114 4.34 16.35 -18.12
N ILE A 115 4.67 17.07 -19.19
CA ILE A 115 3.80 18.08 -19.81
C ILE A 115 2.49 17.44 -20.31
N GLU A 116 2.56 16.27 -20.93
CA GLU A 116 1.37 15.54 -21.38
C GLU A 116 0.47 15.14 -20.22
N ARG A 117 1.05 14.67 -19.11
CA ARG A 117 0.29 14.36 -17.88
C ARG A 117 -0.34 15.61 -17.27
N LEU A 118 0.37 16.74 -17.22
CA LEU A 118 -0.20 18.02 -16.77
C LEU A 118 -1.34 18.50 -17.68
N ARG A 119 -1.22 18.35 -19.00
CA ARG A 119 -2.30 18.68 -19.95
C ARG A 119 -3.53 17.82 -19.71
N ALA A 120 -3.35 16.51 -19.55
CA ALA A 120 -4.43 15.59 -19.22
C ALA A 120 -5.10 15.95 -17.88
N LEU A 121 -4.31 16.31 -16.87
CA LEU A 121 -4.81 16.69 -15.55
C LEU A 121 -5.70 17.94 -15.60
N VAL A 122 -5.31 18.95 -16.36
CA VAL A 122 -6.05 20.23 -16.47
C VAL A 122 -7.41 20.07 -17.16
N THR A 123 -7.57 19.06 -18.03
CA THR A 123 -8.84 18.77 -18.72
C THR A 123 -9.78 17.87 -17.91
N GLN A 124 -9.30 17.21 -16.86
CA GLN A 124 -10.12 16.35 -16.01
C GLN A 124 -11.05 17.15 -15.07
N HIS A 125 -12.12 16.46 -14.65
CA HIS A 125 -13.06 16.97 -13.66
C HIS A 125 -12.43 16.90 -12.28
N VAL A 126 -12.36 18.06 -11.62
CA VAL A 126 -11.71 18.20 -10.31
C VAL A 126 -12.53 17.57 -9.20
N HIS A 127 -13.85 17.74 -9.26
CA HIS A 127 -14.75 17.22 -8.25
C HIS A 127 -15.12 15.77 -8.54
N ARG A 128 -14.92 14.90 -7.54
CA ARG A 128 -15.34 13.51 -7.58
C ARG A 128 -16.38 13.24 -6.50
N PRO A 129 -17.45 12.49 -6.80
CA PRO A 129 -18.41 12.06 -5.80
C PRO A 129 -17.78 11.12 -4.78
N LEU A 130 -18.32 11.13 -3.57
CA LEU A 130 -18.03 10.16 -2.54
C LEU A 130 -19.07 9.04 -2.60
N VAL A 131 -18.61 7.80 -2.51
CA VAL A 131 -19.47 6.64 -2.31
C VAL A 131 -20.14 6.77 -0.95
N VAL A 132 -21.46 6.84 -0.94
CA VAL A 132 -22.29 6.78 0.28
C VAL A 132 -22.74 5.34 0.48
N GLY A 133 -22.76 4.89 1.73
CA GLY A 133 -23.26 3.56 2.08
C GLY A 133 -24.75 3.42 1.75
N ASP A 134 -25.15 2.22 1.34
CA ASP A 134 -26.56 1.87 1.13
C ASP A 134 -26.91 0.55 1.85
N ALA A 135 -28.20 0.19 1.83
CA ALA A 135 -28.67 -1.03 2.48
C ALA A 135 -28.09 -2.32 1.86
N ALA A 136 -27.82 -2.32 0.55
CA ALA A 136 -27.26 -3.48 -0.15
C ALA A 136 -25.79 -3.70 0.24
N MET A 137 -24.98 -2.64 0.25
CA MET A 137 -23.61 -2.60 0.74
C MET A 137 -23.55 -3.09 2.18
N ARG A 138 -24.41 -2.56 3.07
CA ARG A 138 -24.47 -3.01 4.47
C ARG A 138 -24.74 -4.52 4.56
N ASN A 139 -25.70 -5.03 3.79
CA ASN A 139 -26.04 -6.45 3.78
C ASN A 139 -24.88 -7.31 3.26
N ARG A 140 -24.19 -6.89 2.19
CA ARG A 140 -22.99 -7.57 1.67
C ARG A 140 -21.86 -7.61 2.70
N VAL A 141 -21.58 -6.50 3.38
CA VAL A 141 -20.56 -6.43 4.44
C VAL A 141 -20.96 -7.28 5.64
N SER A 142 -22.23 -7.27 6.04
CA SER A 142 -22.75 -8.11 7.14
C SER A 142 -22.55 -9.61 6.85
N GLN A 143 -22.73 -10.01 5.59
CA GLN A 143 -22.54 -11.39 5.14
C GLN A 143 -21.10 -11.89 5.33
N LEU A 144 -20.10 -10.99 5.24
CA LEU A 144 -18.69 -11.35 5.45
C LEU A 144 -18.41 -11.93 6.82
N ARG A 145 -19.20 -11.58 7.84
CA ARG A 145 -19.07 -12.15 9.20
C ARG A 145 -19.31 -13.66 9.20
N PHE A 146 -20.15 -14.15 8.30
CA PHE A 146 -20.43 -15.57 8.14
C PHE A 146 -19.45 -16.23 7.18
N GLU A 147 -19.08 -15.55 6.09
CA GLU A 147 -18.15 -16.06 5.07
C GLU A 147 -16.70 -16.14 5.57
N CYS A 148 -16.28 -15.18 6.39
CA CYS A 148 -14.94 -15.05 6.95
C CYS A 148 -15.02 -14.84 8.48
N PRO A 149 -15.36 -15.88 9.27
CA PRO A 149 -15.65 -15.69 10.70
C PRO A 149 -14.46 -15.16 11.52
N ALA A 150 -13.22 -15.53 11.15
CA ALA A 150 -12.01 -14.99 11.77
C ALA A 150 -11.86 -13.46 11.61
N PHE A 151 -12.58 -12.87 10.65
CA PHE A 151 -12.58 -11.45 10.33
C PHE A 151 -13.89 -10.75 10.74
N ALA A 152 -14.75 -11.43 11.51
CA ALA A 152 -16.05 -10.87 11.89
C ALA A 152 -15.94 -9.55 12.67
N GLY A 153 -14.85 -9.35 13.42
CA GLY A 153 -14.56 -8.10 14.14
C GLY A 153 -14.42 -6.91 13.20
N VAL A 154 -13.51 -7.00 12.21
CA VAL A 154 -13.31 -5.95 11.21
C VAL A 154 -14.56 -5.75 10.33
N ALA A 155 -15.22 -6.84 9.91
CA ALA A 155 -16.47 -6.73 9.16
C ALA A 155 -17.56 -5.96 9.93
N SER A 156 -17.66 -6.17 11.26
CA SER A 156 -18.61 -5.45 12.11
C SER A 156 -18.27 -3.96 12.25
N ILE A 157 -16.98 -3.60 12.26
CA ILE A 157 -16.54 -2.20 12.28
C ILE A 157 -16.97 -1.51 10.99
N ILE A 158 -16.69 -2.14 9.84
CA ILE A 158 -17.03 -1.58 8.52
C ILE A 158 -18.56 -1.52 8.33
N GLU A 159 -19.31 -2.52 8.77
CA GLU A 159 -20.78 -2.52 8.75
C GLU A 159 -21.35 -1.30 9.50
N ARG A 160 -20.77 -0.93 10.64
CA ARG A 160 -21.15 0.27 11.40
C ARG A 160 -20.79 1.55 10.65
N SER A 161 -19.65 1.60 9.99
CA SER A 161 -19.26 2.75 9.15
C SER A 161 -20.20 2.94 7.95
N VAL A 162 -20.62 1.86 7.30
CA VAL A 162 -21.65 1.90 6.25
C VAL A 162 -22.97 2.41 6.83
N THR A 163 -23.37 1.90 8.00
CA THR A 163 -24.60 2.33 8.68
C THR A 163 -24.57 3.83 9.06
N LEU A 164 -23.41 4.33 9.52
CA LEU A 164 -23.22 5.75 9.81
C LEU A 164 -23.37 6.59 8.53
N SER A 165 -22.68 6.20 7.46
CA SER A 165 -22.74 6.86 6.15
C SER A 165 -24.18 6.93 5.60
N MET A 166 -24.95 5.85 5.73
CA MET A 166 -26.38 5.83 5.38
C MET A 166 -27.20 6.82 6.21
N ALA A 167 -26.96 6.87 7.52
CA ALA A 167 -27.75 7.70 8.44
C ALA A 167 -27.45 9.20 8.30
N THR A 168 -26.25 9.56 7.87
CA THR A 168 -25.80 10.95 7.73
C THR A 168 -25.77 11.45 6.29
N ALA A 169 -25.97 10.57 5.30
CA ALA A 169 -25.76 10.85 3.88
C ALA A 169 -24.35 11.41 3.57
N THR A 170 -23.36 11.09 4.41
CA THR A 170 -21.96 11.46 4.18
C THR A 170 -21.22 10.33 3.50
N GLY A 171 -20.14 10.63 2.77
CA GLY A 171 -19.28 9.61 2.19
C GLY A 171 -18.82 8.55 3.21
N LEU A 172 -18.71 7.30 2.75
CA LEU A 172 -18.18 6.20 3.54
C LEU A 172 -16.77 6.55 4.03
N SER A 173 -16.53 6.32 5.33
CA SER A 173 -15.25 6.57 5.98
C SER A 173 -15.07 5.65 7.19
N PHE A 174 -13.84 5.21 7.42
CA PHE A 174 -13.40 4.53 8.63
C PHE A 174 -11.92 4.85 8.90
N PRO A 175 -11.45 4.75 10.16
CA PRO A 175 -10.03 4.91 10.47
C PRO A 175 -9.18 3.90 9.68
N PRO A 176 -7.94 4.23 9.27
CA PRO A 176 -7.06 3.26 8.62
C PRO A 176 -6.98 1.96 9.42
N ILE A 177 -7.15 0.81 8.78
CA ILE A 177 -7.17 -0.50 9.46
C ILE A 177 -5.91 -1.27 9.07
N VAL A 178 -5.27 -1.93 10.03
CA VAL A 178 -4.24 -2.95 9.73
C VAL A 178 -4.67 -4.31 10.25
N LEU A 179 -4.65 -5.31 9.37
CA LEU A 179 -4.93 -6.71 9.68
C LEU A 179 -3.62 -7.44 9.95
N ILE A 180 -3.40 -7.84 11.21
CA ILE A 180 -2.20 -8.57 11.62
C ILE A 180 -2.53 -10.04 11.76
N GLY A 181 -1.67 -10.91 11.25
CA GLY A 181 -1.77 -12.34 11.56
C GLY A 181 -0.73 -13.14 10.80
N PRO A 182 -0.55 -14.44 11.13
CA PRO A 182 0.43 -15.27 10.46
C PRO A 182 0.15 -15.43 8.95
N PRO A 183 1.15 -15.82 8.15
CA PRO A 183 0.94 -16.07 6.74
C PRO A 183 -0.08 -17.20 6.52
N GLY A 184 -1.01 -16.99 5.60
CA GLY A 184 -2.01 -17.99 5.22
C GLY A 184 -3.28 -18.05 6.07
N VAL A 185 -3.49 -17.13 7.03
CA VAL A 185 -4.76 -17.05 7.79
C VAL A 185 -5.96 -16.54 6.97
N GLY A 186 -5.72 -16.06 5.75
CA GLY A 186 -6.78 -15.62 4.83
C GLY A 186 -6.95 -14.11 4.70
N LYS A 187 -5.96 -13.28 5.09
CA LYS A 187 -6.00 -11.81 4.97
C LYS A 187 -6.36 -11.36 3.54
N THR A 188 -5.55 -11.78 2.56
CA THR A 188 -5.78 -11.48 1.13
C THR A 188 -7.13 -11.99 0.61
N HIS A 189 -7.65 -13.11 1.16
CA HIS A 189 -8.98 -13.58 0.77
C HIS A 189 -10.06 -12.66 1.31
N PHE A 190 -9.98 -12.28 2.60
CA PHE A 190 -10.91 -11.35 3.22
C PHE A 190 -10.92 -9.99 2.52
N GLU A 191 -9.75 -9.44 2.17
CA GLU A 191 -9.64 -8.18 1.43
C GLU A 191 -10.43 -8.20 0.12
N ARG A 192 -10.23 -9.24 -0.71
CA ARG A 192 -10.97 -9.39 -1.97
C ARG A 192 -12.47 -9.54 -1.77
N ARG A 193 -12.91 -10.21 -0.70
CA ARG A 193 -14.33 -10.31 -0.35
C ARG A 193 -14.88 -8.97 0.14
N LEU A 194 -14.08 -8.23 0.89
CA LEU A 194 -14.45 -6.94 1.46
C LEU A 194 -14.58 -5.86 0.39
N THR A 195 -13.64 -5.76 -0.54
CA THR A 195 -13.71 -4.80 -1.65
C THR A 195 -14.90 -5.06 -2.54
N ALA A 196 -15.17 -6.33 -2.86
CA ALA A 196 -16.38 -6.73 -3.57
C ALA A 196 -17.68 -6.43 -2.79
N ALA A 197 -17.65 -6.50 -1.46
CA ALA A 197 -18.81 -6.16 -0.64
C ALA A 197 -19.05 -4.65 -0.57
N LEU A 198 -17.97 -3.86 -0.45
CA LEU A 198 -18.01 -2.41 -0.45
C LEU A 198 -18.43 -1.84 -1.80
N ASP A 199 -18.11 -2.53 -2.90
CA ASP A 199 -18.42 -2.07 -4.26
C ASP A 199 -17.88 -0.64 -4.51
N CYS A 200 -16.67 -0.41 -3.99
CA CYS A 200 -15.89 0.80 -4.15
C CYS A 200 -14.75 0.51 -5.14
N GLU A 201 -14.34 1.54 -5.87
CA GLU A 201 -13.08 1.50 -6.61
C GLU A 201 -11.96 1.07 -5.67
N THR A 202 -11.16 0.12 -6.11
CA THR A 202 -10.17 -0.53 -5.25
C THR A 202 -8.83 -0.56 -5.96
N TYR A 203 -7.79 -0.14 -5.25
CA TYR A 203 -6.40 -0.23 -5.69
C TYR A 203 -5.62 -1.06 -4.69
N THR A 204 -4.99 -2.14 -5.15
CA THR A 204 -4.20 -3.03 -4.30
C THR A 204 -2.72 -2.89 -4.63
N PHE A 205 -1.92 -2.63 -3.61
CA PHE A 205 -0.48 -2.46 -3.72
C PHE A 205 0.22 -3.46 -2.80
N SER A 206 1.10 -4.28 -3.37
CA SER A 206 2.03 -5.08 -2.56
C SER A 206 3.19 -4.19 -2.13
N CYS A 207 3.34 -3.96 -0.83
CA CYS A 207 4.45 -3.19 -0.26
C CYS A 207 5.78 -3.95 -0.33
N ALA A 208 5.75 -5.26 -0.60
CA ALA A 208 6.95 -6.04 -0.87
C ALA A 208 7.58 -5.68 -2.23
N THR A 209 6.76 -5.48 -3.27
CA THR A 209 7.25 -5.02 -4.59
C THR A 209 7.38 -3.50 -4.66
N ASN A 210 6.50 -2.77 -3.96
CA ASN A 210 6.48 -1.32 -3.86
C ASN A 210 7.09 -0.87 -2.52
N SER A 211 8.31 -1.29 -2.26
CA SER A 211 8.95 -1.08 -0.95
C SER A 211 9.35 0.37 -0.66
N ASP A 212 9.36 1.23 -1.68
CA ASP A 212 9.49 2.67 -1.53
C ASP A 212 8.11 3.34 -1.43
N ALA A 213 7.76 3.72 -0.20
CA ALA A 213 6.52 4.41 0.10
C ALA A 213 6.45 5.84 -0.50
N GLN A 214 7.58 6.52 -0.73
CA GLN A 214 7.59 7.81 -1.41
C GLN A 214 7.18 7.61 -2.87
N ALA A 215 7.83 6.69 -3.58
CA ALA A 215 7.49 6.34 -4.96
C ALA A 215 6.04 5.86 -5.11
N LEU A 216 5.54 5.08 -4.14
CA LEU A 216 4.17 4.57 -4.13
C LEU A 216 3.14 5.70 -3.97
N ILE A 217 3.37 6.63 -3.04
CA ILE A 217 2.35 7.57 -2.58
C ILE A 217 2.48 8.94 -3.28
N ALA A 218 3.67 9.55 -3.25
CA ALA A 218 3.88 10.93 -3.68
C ALA A 218 4.77 11.07 -4.93
N GLY A 219 5.33 9.97 -5.42
CA GLY A 219 6.19 9.96 -6.60
C GLY A 219 7.57 10.57 -6.36
N HIS A 220 8.31 10.76 -7.45
CA HIS A 220 9.70 11.23 -7.39
C HIS A 220 9.84 12.69 -7.83
N PRO A 221 10.85 13.41 -7.31
CA PRO A 221 11.22 14.70 -7.87
C PRO A 221 11.52 14.56 -9.37
N PRO A 222 11.13 15.53 -10.22
CA PRO A 222 11.36 15.48 -11.67
C PRO A 222 12.83 15.49 -12.07
N THR A 223 13.74 15.81 -11.15
CA THR A 223 15.19 15.81 -11.38
C THR A 223 15.80 14.41 -11.31
N TRP A 224 15.04 13.39 -10.89
CA TRP A 224 15.52 12.02 -10.81
C TRP A 224 15.39 11.33 -12.17
N ARG A 225 16.37 10.52 -12.54
CA ARG A 225 16.31 9.73 -13.78
C ARG A 225 15.18 8.70 -13.68
N GLY A 226 14.29 8.65 -14.66
CA GLY A 226 13.09 7.80 -14.59
C GLY A 226 12.07 8.27 -13.55
N ALA A 227 12.08 9.55 -13.18
CA ALA A 227 11.09 10.12 -12.29
C ALA A 227 9.67 9.90 -12.84
N ARG A 228 8.77 9.57 -11.93
CA ARG A 228 7.37 9.27 -12.24
C ARG A 228 6.48 9.75 -11.11
N MET A 229 5.22 9.95 -11.48
CA MET A 229 4.11 10.23 -10.58
C MET A 229 3.99 9.14 -9.51
N GLY A 230 3.43 9.50 -8.34
CA GLY A 230 3.06 8.51 -7.34
C GLY A 230 2.05 7.52 -7.93
N VAL A 231 2.19 6.23 -7.63
CA VAL A 231 1.26 5.22 -8.15
C VAL A 231 -0.16 5.46 -7.60
N LEU A 232 -0.26 5.90 -6.35
CA LEU A 232 -1.53 6.20 -5.71
C LEU A 232 -2.18 7.48 -6.26
N THR A 233 -1.39 8.55 -6.47
CA THR A 233 -1.90 9.76 -7.11
C THR A 233 -2.30 9.49 -8.57
N GLU A 234 -1.57 8.64 -9.29
CA GLU A 234 -1.93 8.22 -10.65
C GLU A 234 -3.25 7.41 -10.65
N ALA A 235 -3.41 6.50 -9.71
CA ALA A 235 -4.65 5.75 -9.50
C ALA A 235 -5.85 6.68 -9.27
N MET A 236 -5.69 7.71 -8.44
CA MET A 236 -6.74 8.71 -8.19
C MET A 236 -7.16 9.50 -9.44
N LEU A 237 -6.25 9.75 -10.38
CA LEU A 237 -6.58 10.39 -11.65
C LEU A 237 -7.39 9.47 -12.58
N GLY A 238 -7.17 8.16 -12.49
CA GLY A 238 -7.91 7.15 -13.23
C GLY A 238 -9.29 6.83 -12.64
N GLY A 239 -9.49 7.10 -11.35
CA GLY A 239 -10.74 6.81 -10.64
C GLY A 239 -11.87 7.79 -10.90
N GLU A 240 -13.09 7.37 -10.56
CA GLU A 240 -14.33 8.13 -10.65
C GLU A 240 -14.79 8.67 -9.29
N THR A 241 -14.29 8.11 -8.18
CA THR A 241 -14.71 8.43 -6.82
C THR A 241 -13.58 9.04 -5.98
N ALA A 242 -13.95 9.82 -4.96
CA ALA A 242 -12.98 10.45 -4.05
C ALA A 242 -12.59 9.56 -2.85
N ASN A 243 -13.31 8.48 -2.58
CA ASN A 243 -13.06 7.55 -1.47
C ASN A 243 -12.83 6.10 -1.93
N PRO A 244 -11.86 5.85 -2.83
CA PRO A 244 -11.53 4.48 -3.20
C PRO A 244 -10.93 3.73 -2.01
N VAL A 245 -11.03 2.41 -2.05
CA VAL A 245 -10.36 1.50 -1.13
C VAL A 245 -8.92 1.32 -1.57
N ILE A 246 -7.99 1.66 -0.69
CA ILE A 246 -6.56 1.46 -0.88
C ILE A 246 -6.13 0.28 -0.02
N ILE A 247 -5.73 -0.81 -0.67
CA ILE A 247 -5.15 -1.97 0.00
C ILE A 247 -3.63 -1.87 -0.05
N LEU A 248 -3.01 -1.87 1.13
CA LEU A 248 -1.56 -1.94 1.33
C LEU A 248 -1.21 -3.33 1.88
N ASP A 249 -0.87 -4.26 0.99
CA ASP A 249 -0.56 -5.65 1.37
C ASP A 249 0.91 -5.79 1.81
N GLU A 250 1.12 -6.42 2.95
CA GLU A 250 2.43 -6.65 3.58
C GLU A 250 3.19 -5.36 3.90
N VAL A 251 2.55 -4.40 4.59
CA VAL A 251 3.19 -3.12 4.99
C VAL A 251 4.44 -3.33 5.86
N ASP A 252 4.57 -4.49 6.51
CA ASP A 252 5.78 -4.90 7.25
C ASP A 252 7.01 -5.11 6.34
N LYS A 253 6.85 -5.02 5.01
CA LYS A 253 7.91 -5.20 4.00
C LYS A 253 8.41 -3.89 3.39
N PHE A 254 7.91 -2.73 3.82
CA PHE A 254 8.49 -1.46 3.38
C PHE A 254 9.99 -1.39 3.72
N VAL A 255 10.79 -0.95 2.75
CA VAL A 255 12.24 -0.85 2.91
C VAL A 255 12.60 0.54 3.43
N THR A 256 13.42 0.58 4.48
CA THR A 256 14.01 1.83 4.97
C THR A 256 15.34 2.09 4.27
N HIS A 257 15.35 2.96 3.25
CA HIS A 257 16.61 3.54 2.79
C HIS A 257 17.15 4.48 3.88
N VAL A 258 18.42 4.35 4.26
CA VAL A 258 19.00 5.00 5.46
C VAL A 258 18.95 6.54 5.40
N SER A 259 18.80 7.13 4.22
CA SER A 259 18.73 8.58 4.00
C SER A 259 17.30 9.16 3.95
N GLU A 260 16.29 8.32 3.73
CA GLU A 260 14.91 8.75 3.50
C GLU A 260 14.03 8.04 4.52
N ARG A 261 13.15 8.78 5.21
CA ARG A 261 12.20 8.14 6.12
C ARG A 261 11.04 7.66 5.24
N PRO A 262 11.01 6.41 4.74
CA PRO A 262 9.94 5.96 3.82
C PRO A 262 8.56 6.15 4.45
N PHE A 263 8.52 6.08 5.77
CA PHE A 263 7.32 6.26 6.55
C PHE A 263 6.77 7.68 6.55
N ASN A 264 7.47 8.72 6.08
CA ASN A 264 6.92 10.07 6.03
C ASN A 264 5.70 10.13 5.09
N SER A 265 5.81 9.58 3.90
CA SER A 265 4.73 9.59 2.90
C SER A 265 3.57 8.69 3.36
N LEU A 266 3.89 7.56 3.99
CA LEU A 266 2.90 6.70 4.65
C LEU A 266 2.20 7.43 5.80
N LEU A 267 2.94 8.18 6.62
CA LEU A 267 2.39 8.97 7.74
C LEU A 267 1.41 10.03 7.22
N THR A 268 1.81 10.76 6.18
CA THR A 268 0.97 11.74 5.49
C THR A 268 -0.31 11.11 4.97
N LEU A 269 -0.24 9.92 4.36
CA LEU A 269 -1.41 9.20 3.86
C LEU A 269 -2.36 8.76 4.98
N LEU A 270 -1.83 8.31 6.12
CA LEU A 270 -2.63 7.81 7.24
C LEU A 270 -3.31 8.92 8.07
N GLU A 271 -2.91 10.18 7.89
CA GLU A 271 -3.52 11.34 8.55
C GLU A 271 -4.43 12.11 7.57
N PRO A 272 -5.76 12.12 7.77
CA PRO A 272 -6.67 12.84 6.87
C PRO A 272 -6.32 14.32 6.66
N GLU A 273 -5.85 15.01 7.71
CA GLU A 273 -5.44 16.42 7.63
C GLU A 273 -4.25 16.61 6.66
N ASN A 274 -3.26 15.74 6.74
CA ASN A 274 -2.07 15.79 5.88
C ASN A 274 -2.37 15.25 4.47
N ALA A 275 -3.19 14.21 4.38
CA ALA A 275 -3.63 13.60 3.13
C ALA A 275 -4.46 14.55 2.25
N SER A 276 -5.10 15.57 2.84
CA SER A 276 -5.89 16.56 2.09
C SER A 276 -5.07 17.48 1.17
N GLY A 277 -3.76 17.58 1.43
CA GLY A 277 -2.83 18.44 0.69
C GLY A 277 -1.59 17.70 0.21
N LEU A 278 -1.68 16.39 -0.04
CA LEU A 278 -0.53 15.58 -0.44
C LEU A 278 0.01 16.05 -1.79
N VAL A 279 1.28 16.47 -1.83
CA VAL A 279 1.90 16.94 -3.08
C VAL A 279 2.50 15.77 -3.82
N ASP A 280 2.09 15.58 -5.08
CA ASP A 280 2.80 14.71 -6.01
C ASP A 280 4.09 15.43 -6.44
N GLU A 281 5.26 14.87 -6.11
CA GLU A 281 6.56 15.49 -6.35
C GLU A 281 6.90 15.59 -7.83
N TYR A 282 6.38 14.66 -8.64
CA TYR A 282 6.61 14.64 -10.07
C TYR A 282 5.82 15.73 -10.75
N LEU A 283 4.52 15.88 -10.48
CA LEU A 283 3.68 16.92 -11.10
C LEU A 283 3.80 18.28 -10.39
N ARG A 284 4.21 18.30 -9.12
CA ARG A 284 4.15 19.44 -8.20
C ARG A 284 2.73 20.01 -8.06
N VAL A 285 1.77 19.10 -7.95
CA VAL A 285 0.35 19.39 -7.77
C VAL A 285 -0.13 18.67 -6.52
N SER A 286 -0.92 19.36 -5.69
CA SER A 286 -1.53 18.75 -4.50
C SER A 286 -2.77 17.94 -4.86
N PHE A 287 -2.92 16.79 -4.20
CA PHE A 287 -4.01 15.85 -4.27
C PHE A 287 -4.70 15.75 -2.91
N ASP A 288 -6.02 15.63 -2.91
CA ASP A 288 -6.80 15.34 -1.71
C ASP A 288 -7.09 13.84 -1.63
N LEU A 289 -6.35 13.16 -0.74
CA LEU A 289 -6.48 11.74 -0.45
C LEU A 289 -7.16 11.49 0.90
N SER A 290 -7.67 12.54 1.56
CA SER A 290 -8.23 12.48 2.92
C SER A 290 -9.45 11.59 3.06
N ARG A 291 -10.07 11.21 1.93
CA ARG A 291 -11.26 10.37 1.86
C ARG A 291 -10.97 8.93 1.44
N CYS A 292 -9.73 8.59 1.08
CA CYS A 292 -9.34 7.23 0.75
C CYS A 292 -9.57 6.28 1.94
N LEU A 293 -10.09 5.09 1.65
CA LEU A 293 -10.38 4.05 2.63
C LEU A 293 -9.19 3.10 2.75
N ILE A 294 -8.34 3.30 3.76
CA ILE A 294 -7.08 2.55 3.89
C ILE A 294 -7.29 1.24 4.65
N ILE A 295 -6.93 0.13 4.01
CA ILE A 295 -6.84 -1.20 4.61
C ILE A 295 -5.43 -1.73 4.35
N ALA A 296 -4.75 -2.17 5.40
CA ALA A 296 -3.41 -2.72 5.31
C ALA A 296 -3.35 -4.14 5.88
N THR A 297 -2.34 -4.91 5.47
CA THR A 297 -2.00 -6.18 6.11
C THR A 297 -0.56 -6.18 6.59
N ALA A 298 -0.33 -6.88 7.69
CA ALA A 298 1.01 -7.17 8.15
C ALA A 298 1.10 -8.61 8.65
N ASN A 299 2.28 -9.21 8.52
CA ASN A 299 2.59 -10.46 9.21
C ASN A 299 3.22 -10.19 10.58
N ASP A 300 3.96 -9.10 10.71
CA ASP A 300 4.63 -8.67 11.93
C ASP A 300 4.47 -7.15 12.09
N LEU A 301 3.73 -6.73 13.12
CA LEU A 301 3.52 -5.30 13.37
C LEU A 301 4.78 -4.64 13.95
N ASP A 302 5.64 -5.39 14.64
CA ASP A 302 6.84 -4.85 15.26
C ASP A 302 7.89 -4.42 14.23
N ALA A 303 7.75 -4.88 12.98
CA ALA A 303 8.52 -4.39 11.84
C ALA A 303 8.19 -2.92 11.48
N LEU A 304 7.00 -2.41 11.84
CA LEU A 304 6.63 -1.01 11.66
C LEU A 304 7.06 -0.16 12.86
N PRO A 305 7.53 1.08 12.66
CA PRO A 305 7.75 2.00 13.76
C PRO A 305 6.46 2.35 14.51
N ARG A 306 6.56 2.54 15.83
CA ARG A 306 5.40 2.89 16.69
C ARG A 306 4.57 4.07 16.18
N PHE A 307 5.23 5.10 15.65
CA PHE A 307 4.54 6.30 15.14
C PHE A 307 3.65 6.02 13.91
N ILE A 308 3.86 4.91 13.20
CA ILE A 308 2.96 4.41 12.16
C ILE A 308 1.89 3.51 12.76
N GLN A 309 2.27 2.61 13.67
CA GLN A 309 1.32 1.72 14.35
C GLN A 309 0.18 2.50 15.01
N ASP A 310 0.51 3.63 15.68
CA ASP A 310 -0.45 4.49 16.38
C ASP A 310 -1.50 5.14 15.47
N ARG A 311 -1.34 5.06 14.15
CA ARG A 311 -2.26 5.60 13.14
C ARG A 311 -3.20 4.57 12.54
N PHE A 312 -2.97 3.30 12.83
CA PHE A 312 -3.86 2.23 12.45
C PHE A 312 -4.79 1.83 13.59
N LEU A 313 -6.03 1.51 13.24
CA LEU A 313 -6.84 0.59 14.00
C LEU A 313 -6.28 -0.83 13.80
N VAL A 314 -5.58 -1.31 14.81
CA VAL A 314 -4.94 -2.62 14.79
C VAL A 314 -5.96 -3.73 15.06
N ILE A 315 -6.10 -4.67 14.12
CA ILE A 315 -6.96 -5.84 14.24
C ILE A 315 -6.11 -7.11 14.11
N GLU A 316 -5.98 -7.83 15.23
CA GLU A 316 -5.31 -9.13 15.25
C GLU A 316 -6.25 -10.24 14.78
N ILE A 317 -5.79 -11.01 13.81
CA ILE A 317 -6.50 -12.15 13.23
C ILE A 317 -5.89 -13.42 13.78
N ALA A 318 -6.63 -14.06 14.67
CA ALA A 318 -6.25 -15.36 15.22
C ALA A 318 -6.28 -16.45 14.12
N PRO A 319 -5.37 -17.43 14.17
CA PRO A 319 -5.50 -18.63 13.37
C PRO A 319 -6.85 -19.32 13.63
N PRO A 320 -7.53 -19.83 12.59
CA PRO A 320 -8.78 -20.56 12.78
C PRO A 320 -8.55 -21.82 13.61
N ASP A 321 -9.46 -22.09 14.54
CA ASP A 321 -9.45 -23.33 15.31
C ASP A 321 -9.81 -24.55 14.44
N GLY A 322 -9.70 -25.76 14.99
CA GLY A 322 -9.95 -26.99 14.25
C GLY A 322 -11.38 -27.11 13.70
N LYS A 323 -12.38 -26.55 14.39
CA LYS A 323 -13.77 -26.57 13.91
C LYS A 323 -13.94 -25.60 12.73
N MET A 324 -13.43 -24.38 12.88
CA MET A 324 -13.41 -23.35 11.85
C MET A 324 -12.65 -23.82 10.60
N LEU A 325 -11.51 -24.50 10.76
CA LEU A 325 -10.75 -25.07 9.65
C LEU A 325 -11.55 -26.10 8.85
N ARG A 326 -12.40 -26.90 9.50
CA ARG A 326 -13.30 -27.83 8.78
C ARG A 326 -14.34 -27.08 7.97
N GLU A 327 -14.95 -26.04 8.53
CA GLU A 327 -15.91 -25.18 7.82
C GLU A 327 -15.25 -24.49 6.62
N ILE A 328 -14.04 -23.96 6.80
CA ILE A 328 -13.23 -23.37 5.73
C ILE A 328 -12.89 -24.42 4.66
N ALA A 329 -12.44 -25.61 5.05
CA ALA A 329 -12.11 -26.68 4.13
C ALA A 329 -13.32 -27.10 3.28
N GLN A 330 -14.52 -27.22 3.89
CA GLN A 330 -15.77 -27.51 3.18
C GLN A 330 -16.10 -26.44 2.15
N ARG A 331 -15.99 -25.16 2.52
CA ARG A 331 -16.26 -24.05 1.59
C ARG A 331 -15.27 -24.01 0.44
N ILE A 332 -13.97 -24.13 0.74
CA ILE A 332 -12.91 -24.17 -0.29
C ILE A 332 -13.14 -25.36 -1.22
N ALA A 333 -13.48 -26.54 -0.70
CA ALA A 333 -13.76 -27.71 -1.51
C ALA A 333 -14.97 -27.50 -2.44
N ALA A 334 -16.08 -26.98 -1.90
CA ALA A 334 -17.28 -26.68 -2.68
C ALA A 334 -17.02 -25.64 -3.78
N GLU A 335 -16.29 -24.56 -3.47
CA GLU A 335 -15.88 -23.52 -4.42
C GLU A 335 -15.03 -24.11 -5.55
N ILE A 336 -14.01 -24.91 -5.22
CA ILE A 336 -13.13 -25.52 -6.23
C ILE A 336 -13.91 -26.51 -7.10
N ILE A 337 -14.78 -27.33 -6.52
CA ILE A 337 -15.63 -28.25 -7.30
C ILE A 337 -16.56 -27.46 -8.25
N ALA A 338 -17.15 -26.37 -7.78
CA ALA A 338 -17.98 -25.50 -8.61
C ALA A 338 -17.19 -24.92 -9.80
N ASN A 339 -15.97 -24.44 -9.56
CA ASN A 339 -15.08 -23.93 -10.60
C ASN A 339 -14.67 -25.01 -11.62
N HIS A 340 -14.70 -26.29 -11.22
CA HIS A 340 -14.46 -27.45 -12.09
C HIS A 340 -15.77 -28.07 -12.60
N ARG A 341 -16.75 -27.24 -12.93
CA ARG A 341 -18.05 -27.61 -13.54
C ARG A 341 -18.87 -28.62 -12.74
N GLN A 342 -18.63 -28.73 -11.43
CA GLN A 342 -19.34 -29.66 -10.54
C GLN A 342 -19.30 -31.13 -11.02
N VAL A 343 -18.20 -31.55 -11.67
CA VAL A 343 -18.05 -32.93 -12.17
C VAL A 343 -17.81 -33.92 -11.04
N PHE A 344 -17.28 -33.45 -9.91
CA PHE A 344 -16.98 -34.27 -8.74
C PHE A 344 -18.12 -34.24 -7.72
N ALA A 345 -18.34 -35.38 -7.06
CA ALA A 345 -19.24 -35.51 -5.94
C ALA A 345 -18.80 -34.59 -4.78
N PRO A 346 -19.74 -34.22 -3.88
CA PRO A 346 -19.42 -33.54 -2.63
C PRO A 346 -18.34 -34.30 -1.85
N VAL A 347 -17.48 -33.56 -1.15
CA VAL A 347 -16.34 -34.12 -0.41
C VAL A 347 -16.77 -34.73 0.91
N ASP A 348 -16.37 -35.97 1.15
CA ASP A 348 -16.68 -36.70 2.37
C ASP A 348 -15.98 -36.12 3.61
N ASP A 349 -16.58 -36.33 4.78
CA ASP A 349 -16.12 -35.77 6.06
C ASP A 349 -14.70 -36.22 6.44
N ALA A 350 -14.29 -37.43 6.05
CA ALA A 350 -12.93 -37.93 6.26
C ALA A 350 -11.89 -37.12 5.46
N VAL A 351 -12.21 -36.76 4.22
CA VAL A 351 -11.34 -35.95 3.34
C VAL A 351 -11.29 -34.51 3.86
N ILE A 352 -12.44 -33.95 4.24
CA ILE A 352 -12.50 -32.64 4.92
C ILE A 352 -11.64 -32.63 6.18
N GLY A 353 -11.74 -33.68 7.00
CA GLY A 353 -10.95 -33.81 8.22
C GLY A 353 -9.45 -33.88 7.96
N ARG A 354 -9.00 -34.49 6.86
CA ARG A 354 -7.59 -34.49 6.46
C ARG A 354 -7.15 -33.11 5.95
N LEU A 355 -7.95 -32.48 5.07
CA LEU A 355 -7.67 -31.15 4.55
C LEU A 355 -7.55 -30.11 5.68
N ALA A 356 -8.46 -30.15 6.67
CA ALA A 356 -8.52 -29.23 7.80
C ALA A 356 -7.31 -29.31 8.76
N GLN A 357 -6.35 -30.20 8.53
CA GLN A 357 -5.07 -30.22 9.25
C GLN A 357 -4.07 -29.18 8.71
N ALA A 358 -4.38 -28.54 7.58
CA ALA A 358 -3.54 -27.54 6.94
C ALA A 358 -4.18 -26.14 6.98
N ASN A 359 -3.38 -25.10 6.76
CA ASN A 359 -3.89 -23.73 6.66
C ASN A 359 -4.71 -23.52 5.36
N PRO A 360 -5.59 -22.50 5.28
CA PRO A 360 -6.45 -22.24 4.12
C PRO A 360 -5.72 -22.20 2.77
N ARG A 361 -4.51 -21.60 2.72
CA ARG A 361 -3.68 -21.56 1.50
C ARG A 361 -3.27 -22.95 1.05
N HIS A 362 -2.87 -23.80 1.99
CA HIS A 362 -2.46 -25.17 1.73
C HIS A 362 -3.66 -26.07 1.38
N ILE A 363 -4.81 -25.93 2.07
CA ILE A 363 -6.07 -26.63 1.73
C ILE A 363 -6.42 -26.43 0.25
N ARG A 364 -6.40 -25.18 -0.24
CA ARG A 364 -6.72 -24.87 -1.64
C ARG A 364 -5.80 -25.61 -2.62
N ARG A 365 -4.50 -25.67 -2.32
CA ARG A 365 -3.51 -26.38 -3.16
C ARG A 365 -3.74 -27.90 -3.11
N LEU A 366 -3.92 -28.47 -1.93
CA LEU A 366 -4.19 -29.90 -1.74
C LEU A 366 -5.45 -30.32 -2.48
N MET A 367 -6.52 -29.54 -2.38
CA MET A 367 -7.80 -29.85 -3.01
C MET A 367 -7.67 -29.93 -4.55
N VAL A 368 -6.99 -28.97 -5.19
CA VAL A 368 -6.78 -29.00 -6.66
C VAL A 368 -5.95 -30.22 -7.08
N LEU A 369 -4.87 -30.51 -6.35
CA LEU A 369 -4.03 -31.67 -6.64
C LEU A 369 -4.77 -33.01 -6.42
N ALA A 370 -5.51 -33.12 -5.32
CA ALA A 370 -6.29 -34.32 -4.99
C ALA A 370 -7.38 -34.59 -6.03
N LEU A 371 -8.06 -33.55 -6.53
CA LEU A 371 -8.99 -33.68 -7.67
C LEU A 371 -8.28 -34.22 -8.92
N GLY A 372 -7.05 -33.77 -9.16
CA GLY A 372 -6.21 -34.29 -10.25
C GLY A 372 -5.90 -35.78 -10.10
N PHE A 373 -5.55 -36.25 -8.89
CA PHE A 373 -5.31 -37.66 -8.61
C PHE A 373 -6.56 -38.52 -8.80
N ALA A 374 -7.71 -38.07 -8.31
CA ALA A 374 -8.98 -38.75 -8.53
C ALA A 374 -9.33 -38.82 -10.02
N ALA A 375 -9.21 -37.71 -10.75
CA ALA A 375 -9.47 -37.64 -12.19
C ALA A 375 -8.56 -38.55 -13.00
N ALA A 376 -7.27 -38.62 -12.66
CA ALA A 376 -6.29 -39.48 -13.35
C ALA A 376 -6.64 -40.97 -13.24
N GLN A 377 -7.38 -41.36 -12.19
CA GLN A 377 -7.89 -42.71 -11.99
C GLN A 377 -9.31 -42.91 -12.55
N GLY A 378 -9.85 -41.90 -13.26
CA GLY A 378 -11.22 -41.92 -13.78
C GLY A 378 -12.31 -41.78 -12.72
N ARG A 379 -11.95 -41.43 -11.47
CA ARG A 379 -12.91 -41.23 -10.38
C ARG A 379 -13.47 -39.82 -10.38
N ARG A 380 -14.71 -39.70 -9.91
CA ARG A 380 -15.43 -38.43 -9.71
C ARG A 380 -15.79 -38.19 -8.25
N HIS A 381 -15.04 -38.79 -7.33
CA HIS A 381 -15.11 -38.55 -5.89
C HIS A 381 -13.68 -38.53 -5.36
N LEU A 382 -13.50 -37.95 -4.17
CA LEU A 382 -12.21 -37.85 -3.50
C LEU A 382 -12.15 -38.85 -2.36
N ASP A 383 -11.00 -39.51 -2.22
CA ASP A 383 -10.66 -40.30 -1.05
C ASP A 383 -9.50 -39.67 -0.28
N VAL A 384 -9.30 -40.09 0.98
CA VAL A 384 -8.17 -39.62 1.80
C VAL A 384 -6.82 -39.91 1.13
N ALA A 385 -6.75 -40.99 0.34
CA ALA A 385 -5.56 -41.35 -0.43
C ALA A 385 -5.17 -40.29 -1.48
N ASP A 386 -6.15 -39.59 -2.07
CA ASP A 386 -5.89 -38.52 -3.05
C ASP A 386 -5.24 -37.31 -2.39
N VAL A 387 -5.70 -36.96 -1.18
CA VAL A 387 -5.09 -35.90 -0.37
C VAL A 387 -3.69 -36.29 0.06
N ALA A 388 -3.48 -37.54 0.49
CA ALA A 388 -2.14 -38.03 0.85
C ALA A 388 -1.17 -38.02 -0.34
N ALA A 389 -1.64 -38.39 -1.54
CA ALA A 389 -0.86 -38.29 -2.76
C ALA A 389 -0.51 -36.83 -3.10
N ALA A 390 -1.46 -35.91 -2.94
CA ALA A 390 -1.22 -34.47 -3.10
C ALA A 390 -0.18 -33.94 -2.11
N GLU A 391 -0.25 -34.32 -0.83
CA GLU A 391 0.74 -33.96 0.20
C GLU A 391 2.15 -34.44 -0.16
N ALA A 392 2.27 -35.68 -0.65
CA ALA A 392 3.55 -36.25 -1.07
C ALA A 392 4.19 -35.44 -2.22
N CYS A 393 3.39 -34.92 -3.15
CA CYS A 393 3.88 -34.05 -4.23
C CYS A 393 4.32 -32.66 -3.75
N MET A 394 3.76 -32.16 -2.65
CA MET A 394 4.05 -30.82 -2.12
C MET A 394 5.28 -30.80 -1.21
N THR A 395 5.76 -31.96 -0.77
CA THR A 395 6.97 -32.07 0.04
C THR A 395 8.18 -32.07 -0.89
N PRO A 396 9.15 -31.14 -0.76
CA PRO A 396 10.33 -31.17 -1.60
C PRO A 396 11.14 -32.44 -1.30
N VAL A 397 11.28 -33.32 -2.30
CA VAL A 397 12.23 -34.43 -2.24
C VAL A 397 13.62 -33.83 -2.44
N PHE A 398 14.20 -33.28 -1.37
CA PHE A 398 15.64 -33.03 -1.33
C PHE A 398 16.32 -34.39 -1.20
N ALA A 399 16.49 -35.08 -2.33
CA ALA A 399 17.50 -36.12 -2.42
C ALA A 399 18.86 -35.41 -2.31
N SER A 400 19.37 -35.28 -1.08
CA SER A 400 20.76 -34.91 -0.84
C SER A 400 21.62 -36.03 -1.44
N ARG A 401 21.97 -35.91 -2.72
CA ARG A 401 23.14 -36.59 -3.24
C ARG A 401 24.32 -35.96 -2.50
N PRO A 402 25.07 -36.71 -1.68
CA PRO A 402 26.31 -36.16 -1.13
C PRO A 402 27.17 -35.76 -2.33
N ILE A 403 27.50 -34.47 -2.40
CA ILE A 403 28.47 -33.95 -3.36
C ILE A 403 29.80 -34.57 -2.96
N GLY A 404 30.13 -35.70 -3.59
CA GLY A 404 31.41 -36.35 -3.46
C GLY A 404 32.46 -35.50 -4.14
N PHE A 405 33.07 -34.58 -3.39
CA PHE A 405 34.36 -33.97 -3.68
C PHE A 405 35.05 -33.58 -2.36
N LEU A 406 35.41 -34.59 -1.56
CA LEU A 406 36.51 -34.50 -0.61
C LEU A 406 37.24 -35.84 -0.68
N GLY A 407 38.27 -35.88 -1.52
CA GLY A 407 39.21 -36.99 -1.58
C GLY A 407 39.91 -37.14 -0.24
N ALA A 408 39.73 -38.30 0.38
CA ALA A 408 40.52 -38.70 1.52
C ALA A 408 41.95 -39.03 1.05
N HIS A 409 42.82 -38.02 0.96
CA HIS A 409 44.26 -38.24 1.06
C HIS A 409 44.60 -38.38 2.55
N HIS A 410 44.61 -39.62 3.04
CA HIS A 410 45.35 -39.95 4.24
C HIS A 410 46.63 -40.67 3.84
N ARG A 411 47.75 -40.04 4.20
CA ARG A 411 49.12 -40.54 4.07
C ARG A 411 49.23 -41.85 4.85
N VAL A 412 49.77 -42.88 4.22
CA VAL A 412 50.45 -43.96 4.91
C VAL A 412 51.94 -43.67 4.77
N LEU A 413 52.58 -43.39 5.91
CA LEU A 413 54.01 -43.60 6.09
C LEU A 413 54.19 -45.11 6.29
N ASP A 414 54.97 -45.72 5.41
CA ASP A 414 56.04 -46.68 5.74
C ASP A 414 56.96 -46.82 4.53
#